data_AF-A0A177BWJ1-F1
#
_entry.id   AF-A0A177BWJ1-F1
#
_cell.length_a   1.000
_cell.length_b   1.000
_cell.length_c   1.000
_cell.angle_alpha   90.00
_cell.angle_beta   90.00
_cell.angle_gamma   90.00
#
_symmetry.space_group_name_H-M   'P 1'
#
loop_
_entity.id
_entity.type
_entity.pdbx_description
1 polymer ?
#
loop_
_entity_poly.entity_id
_entity_poly.type
_entity_poly.pdbx_seq_one_letter_code
_entity_poly.pdbx_strand_id
1 'polypeptide(L)'
;MPKSMDDNKKLLAYDIHVLQKCPMPRELQDYINNTIRKPRQGSTSPYGKKTVKVAASIRSESEDTHIHKLTPVLMEGLQGELLGGVPCVDYCLKPNLEKKFLPQTLRPSVVELHKPSTQPQHDVCYGYIVRESARKAGVQMAFDEEAEDKLDFEPLTGHLHLPFLTMQWKCPTGAENSYDARLQGGCDGATIVNHLFELYERAGASPTLLQTCHLSIVTDGEQLQFHIHWRESERTKSGEEVLVHHMETVGRGAYSLSDEVDMEEARKPTVPVLDSLPSNTISSRGASRVPNAGARQRQRDMVLIGFLSSTTASS
;
A
#
# COMPACT_ATOMS: atom_id res chain seq x y z
N MET A 1 12.15 22.42 -10.55
CA MET A 1 11.03 23.16 -9.92
C MET A 1 10.72 22.48 -8.60
N PRO A 2 10.36 23.20 -7.52
CA PRO A 2 9.91 22.57 -6.29
C PRO A 2 8.71 21.64 -6.60
N LYS A 3 8.69 20.45 -6.00
CA LYS A 3 7.55 19.53 -6.07
C LYS A 3 6.38 20.31 -5.47
N SER A 4 5.37 20.68 -6.28
CA SER A 4 4.16 21.28 -5.74
C SER A 4 3.53 20.23 -4.85
N MET A 5 3.37 20.53 -3.56
CA MET A 5 2.80 19.63 -2.58
C MET A 5 1.44 20.14 -2.15
N ASP A 6 0.47 19.24 -2.04
CA ASP A 6 -0.86 19.60 -1.56
C ASP A 6 -0.82 19.81 -0.04
N ASP A 7 -1.18 21.01 0.41
CA ASP A 7 -1.22 21.33 1.83
C ASP A 7 -2.44 20.67 2.51
N ASN A 8 -2.43 20.64 3.84
CA ASN A 8 -3.53 20.04 4.60
C ASN A 8 -4.89 20.71 4.33
N LYS A 9 -4.93 22.01 3.99
CA LYS A 9 -6.20 22.70 3.70
C LYS A 9 -6.79 22.18 2.39
N LYS A 10 -5.93 22.00 1.38
CA LYS A 10 -6.31 21.39 0.10
C LYS A 10 -6.76 19.96 0.31
N LEU A 11 -6.01 19.13 1.02
CA LEU A 11 -6.40 17.74 1.27
C LEU A 11 -7.77 17.65 1.95
N LEU A 12 -8.04 18.46 2.98
CA LEU A 12 -9.36 18.52 3.62
C LEU A 12 -10.47 19.00 2.68
N ALA A 13 -10.17 19.91 1.74
CA ALA A 13 -11.16 20.36 0.76
C ALA A 13 -11.52 19.27 -0.25
N TYR A 14 -10.64 18.30 -0.47
CA TYR A 14 -10.88 17.07 -1.23
C TYR A 14 -11.32 15.90 -0.34
N ASP A 15 -11.72 16.18 0.90
CA ASP A 15 -12.22 15.20 1.87
C ASP A 15 -11.20 14.08 2.21
N ILE A 16 -9.89 14.43 2.15
CA ILE A 16 -8.76 13.57 2.55
C ILE A 16 -8.26 13.98 3.93
N HIS A 17 -8.53 13.14 4.92
CA HIS A 17 -8.29 13.38 6.34
C HIS A 17 -7.01 12.69 6.82
N VAL A 18 -5.90 13.43 6.84
CA VAL A 18 -4.55 12.93 7.18
C VAL A 18 -4.14 13.16 8.64
N LEU A 19 -4.56 14.31 9.18
CA LEU A 19 -4.17 14.79 10.50
C LEU A 19 -5.32 14.75 11.51
N GLN A 20 -6.54 14.49 11.03
CA GLN A 20 -7.73 14.42 11.86
C GLN A 20 -7.88 13.01 12.40
N LYS A 21 -8.07 12.90 13.71
CA LYS A 21 -8.30 11.61 14.35
C LYS A 21 -9.66 11.06 13.96
N CYS A 22 -9.67 9.92 13.27
CA CYS A 22 -10.86 9.17 12.94
C CYS A 22 -10.82 7.81 13.66
N PRO A 23 -11.88 7.43 14.40
CA PRO A 23 -12.02 6.07 14.93
C PRO A 23 -11.98 5.07 13.78
N MET A 24 -11.00 4.18 13.81
CA MET A 24 -10.88 3.17 12.77
C MET A 24 -12.05 2.19 12.82
N PRO A 25 -12.63 1.80 11.66
CA PRO A 25 -13.62 0.73 11.58
C PRO A 25 -13.17 -0.53 12.29
N ARG A 26 -14.11 -1.18 12.99
CA ARG A 26 -13.81 -2.37 13.79
C ARG A 26 -13.11 -3.46 13.00
N GLU A 27 -13.51 -3.69 11.75
CA GLU A 27 -12.91 -4.73 10.91
C GLU A 27 -11.45 -4.44 10.54
N LEU A 28 -11.09 -3.17 10.30
CA LEU A 28 -9.70 -2.75 10.09
C LEU A 28 -8.90 -2.87 11.38
N GLN A 29 -9.50 -2.48 12.52
CA GLN A 29 -8.87 -2.62 13.83
C GLN A 29 -8.58 -4.09 14.16
N ASP A 30 -9.52 -4.99 13.88
CA ASP A 30 -9.37 -6.44 14.04
C ASP A 30 -8.30 -7.00 13.08
N TYR A 31 -8.27 -6.53 11.83
CA TYR A 31 -7.24 -6.92 10.86
C TYR A 31 -5.84 -6.49 11.31
N ILE A 32 -5.70 -5.27 11.82
CA ILE A 32 -4.42 -4.78 12.36
C ILE A 32 -3.98 -5.63 13.54
N ASN A 33 -4.87 -5.89 14.49
CA ASN A 33 -4.52 -6.59 15.73
C ASN A 33 -4.20 -8.07 15.48
N ASN A 34 -4.96 -8.72 14.60
CA ASN A 34 -4.87 -10.17 14.40
C ASN A 34 -3.94 -10.57 13.24
N THR A 35 -3.70 -9.67 12.29
CA THR A 35 -2.86 -9.93 11.12
C THR A 35 -1.62 -9.07 11.18
N ILE A 36 -1.72 -7.75 10.97
CA ILE A 36 -0.56 -6.86 10.80
C ILE A 36 0.39 -6.88 12.01
N ARG A 37 -0.15 -6.87 13.23
CA ARG A 37 0.65 -6.82 14.46
C ARG A 37 1.00 -8.20 15.00
N LYS A 38 0.58 -9.27 14.33
CA LYS A 38 0.82 -10.64 14.80
C LYS A 38 2.33 -10.87 14.92
N PRO A 39 2.83 -11.29 16.10
CA PRO A 39 4.24 -11.62 16.26
C PRO A 39 4.66 -12.74 15.31
N ARG A 40 5.87 -12.64 14.77
CA ARG A 40 6.44 -13.72 13.95
C ARG A 40 6.64 -14.97 14.79
N GLN A 41 6.47 -16.14 14.18
CA GLN A 41 6.97 -17.38 14.74
C GLN A 41 8.45 -17.53 14.36
N GLY A 42 9.34 -17.64 15.35
CA GLY A 42 10.78 -17.84 15.12
C GLY A 42 11.67 -16.90 15.94
N SER A 43 12.99 -17.00 15.73
CA SER A 43 13.99 -16.16 16.40
C SER A 43 13.94 -14.72 15.88
N THR A 44 14.27 -13.78 16.77
CA THR A 44 14.45 -12.37 16.43
C THR A 44 15.45 -12.23 15.30
N SER A 45 15.07 -11.49 14.25
CA SER A 45 15.91 -11.38 13.06
C SER A 45 17.03 -10.36 13.28
N PRO A 46 18.28 -10.60 12.81
CA PRO A 46 19.40 -9.66 12.91
C PRO A 46 19.19 -8.31 12.19
N TYR A 47 18.05 -8.12 11.51
CA TYR A 47 17.79 -6.96 10.68
C TYR A 47 17.64 -5.64 11.46
N GLY A 48 17.15 -5.68 12.72
CA GLY A 48 17.07 -4.46 13.55
C GLY A 48 18.44 -3.78 13.67
N LYS A 49 19.47 -4.57 14.01
CA LYS A 49 20.87 -4.11 14.08
C LYS A 49 21.37 -3.53 12.77
N LYS A 50 21.05 -4.19 11.65
CA LYS A 50 21.49 -3.75 10.31
C LYS A 50 20.84 -2.41 9.95
N THR A 51 19.54 -2.25 10.19
CA THR A 51 18.83 -0.99 9.97
C THR A 51 19.41 0.13 10.82
N VAL A 52 19.60 -0.10 12.12
CA VAL A 52 20.19 0.90 13.04
C VAL A 52 21.59 1.32 12.58
N LYS A 53 22.43 0.35 12.20
CA LYS A 53 23.78 0.61 11.70
C LYS A 53 23.78 1.44 10.41
N VAL A 54 22.91 1.10 9.45
CA VAL A 54 22.82 1.85 8.19
C VAL A 54 22.27 3.24 8.45
N ALA A 55 21.20 3.39 9.24
CA ALA A 55 20.61 4.69 9.58
C ALA A 55 21.63 5.62 10.24
N ALA A 56 22.41 5.09 11.20
CA ALA A 56 23.49 5.84 11.83
C ALA A 56 24.55 6.31 10.82
N SER A 57 24.88 5.49 9.82
CA SER A 57 25.90 5.82 8.82
C SER A 57 25.47 6.84 7.77
N ILE A 58 24.16 7.12 7.63
CA ILE A 58 23.63 8.01 6.58
C ILE A 58 22.83 9.19 7.13
N ARG A 59 22.81 9.43 8.44
CA ARG A 59 21.95 10.42 9.09
C ARG A 59 22.01 11.83 8.47
N SER A 60 23.17 12.23 7.98
CA SER A 60 23.41 13.56 7.40
C SER A 60 23.38 13.56 5.87
N GLU A 61 22.92 12.48 5.27
CA GLU A 61 22.88 12.31 3.82
C GLU A 61 21.54 12.77 3.22
N SER A 62 21.52 12.89 1.89
CA SER A 62 20.31 13.26 1.13
C SER A 62 19.16 12.25 1.30
N GLU A 63 17.93 12.71 1.00
CA GLU A 63 16.73 11.85 0.92
C GLU A 63 16.93 10.67 -0.04
N ASP A 64 17.56 10.90 -1.20
CA ASP A 64 17.83 9.86 -2.18
C ASP A 64 18.80 8.79 -1.64
N THR A 65 19.82 9.21 -0.87
CA THR A 65 20.71 8.28 -0.16
C THR A 65 19.95 7.45 0.87
N HIS A 66 19.01 8.06 1.59
CA HIS A 66 18.16 7.34 2.55
C HIS A 66 17.30 6.29 1.84
N ILE A 67 16.60 6.67 0.78
CA ILE A 67 15.78 5.75 -0.03
C ILE A 67 16.62 4.56 -0.49
N HIS A 68 17.78 4.79 -1.12
CA HIS A 68 18.58 3.71 -1.70
C HIS A 68 19.27 2.82 -0.67
N LYS A 69 19.70 3.36 0.48
CA LYS A 69 20.47 2.59 1.48
C LYS A 69 19.60 1.98 2.58
N LEU A 70 18.55 2.69 3.03
CA LEU A 70 17.69 2.17 4.11
C LEU A 70 16.57 1.28 3.61
N THR A 71 15.96 1.56 2.45
CA THR A 71 14.87 0.72 1.94
C THR A 71 15.25 -0.76 1.88
N PRO A 72 16.43 -1.16 1.34
CA PRO A 72 16.79 -2.58 1.29
C PRO A 72 16.90 -3.22 2.68
N VAL A 73 17.47 -2.54 3.68
CA VAL A 73 17.66 -3.14 5.01
C VAL A 73 16.39 -3.12 5.86
N LEU A 74 15.55 -2.10 5.69
CA LEU A 74 14.26 -1.98 6.35
C LEU A 74 13.27 -3.01 5.80
N MET A 75 13.30 -3.20 4.47
CA MET A 75 12.40 -4.06 3.71
C MET A 75 13.08 -5.37 3.27
N GLU A 76 14.11 -5.81 3.99
CA GLU A 76 14.80 -7.06 3.68
C GLU A 76 13.81 -8.24 3.69
N GLY A 77 13.75 -8.99 2.58
CA GLY A 77 12.71 -10.00 2.32
C GLY A 77 11.62 -9.53 1.34
N LEU A 78 11.49 -8.23 1.10
CA LEU A 78 10.54 -7.63 0.14
C LEU A 78 11.22 -7.07 -1.13
N GLN A 79 12.52 -7.30 -1.30
CA GLN A 79 13.35 -6.74 -2.39
C GLN A 79 13.07 -7.35 -3.78
N GLY A 80 11.99 -8.10 -3.91
CA GLY A 80 11.64 -8.87 -5.11
C GLY A 80 12.41 -10.18 -5.27
N GLU A 81 11.83 -11.09 -6.04
CA GLU A 81 12.29 -12.49 -6.17
C GLU A 81 13.77 -12.60 -6.61
N LEU A 82 14.20 -11.75 -7.56
CA LEU A 82 15.59 -11.71 -8.03
C LEU A 82 16.61 -11.37 -6.94
N LEU A 83 16.21 -10.62 -5.92
CA LEU A 83 17.06 -10.23 -4.80
C LEU A 83 16.85 -11.14 -3.58
N GLY A 84 16.26 -12.32 -3.78
CA GLY A 84 15.94 -13.28 -2.71
C GLY A 84 14.76 -12.85 -1.85
N GLY A 85 13.89 -11.97 -2.37
CA GLY A 85 12.64 -11.56 -1.74
C GLY A 85 11.49 -12.54 -1.96
N VAL A 86 10.28 -12.08 -1.69
CA VAL A 86 9.05 -12.88 -1.89
C VAL A 86 8.79 -13.12 -3.38
N PRO A 87 8.45 -14.37 -3.78
CA PRO A 87 8.07 -14.67 -5.15
C PRO A 87 6.94 -13.77 -5.66
N CYS A 88 7.00 -13.38 -6.94
CA CYS A 88 5.99 -12.54 -7.59
C CYS A 88 5.81 -11.12 -7.01
N VAL A 89 6.56 -10.73 -5.98
CA VAL A 89 6.57 -9.38 -5.42
C VAL A 89 7.73 -8.61 -6.05
N ASP A 90 7.52 -7.32 -6.28
CA ASP A 90 8.59 -6.41 -6.67
C ASP A 90 8.34 -5.01 -6.08
N TYR A 91 9.28 -4.10 -6.27
CA TYR A 91 9.14 -2.70 -5.88
C TYR A 91 9.59 -1.75 -6.98
N CYS A 92 8.99 -0.57 -6.99
CA CYS A 92 9.29 0.50 -7.92
C CYS A 92 9.63 1.77 -7.15
N LEU A 93 10.63 2.51 -7.63
CA LEU A 93 10.99 3.82 -7.10
C LEU A 93 10.24 4.91 -7.87
N LYS A 94 9.61 5.84 -7.15
CA LYS A 94 8.94 7.01 -7.72
C LYS A 94 7.92 6.69 -8.84
N PRO A 95 7.08 5.64 -8.73
CA PRO A 95 6.06 5.40 -9.74
C PRO A 95 5.05 6.54 -9.77
N ASN A 96 4.79 7.07 -10.96
CA ASN A 96 3.63 7.93 -11.16
C ASN A 96 2.37 7.07 -11.06
N LEU A 97 1.42 7.50 -10.22
CA LEU A 97 0.10 6.88 -10.17
C LEU A 97 -0.84 7.60 -11.15
N GLU A 98 -1.81 6.86 -11.69
CA GLU A 98 -2.79 7.37 -12.63
C GLU A 98 -3.73 8.40 -11.98
N LYS A 99 -3.79 9.60 -12.57
CA LYS A 99 -4.56 10.75 -12.05
C LYS A 99 -6.07 10.52 -12.00
N LYS A 100 -6.58 9.60 -12.81
CA LYS A 100 -8.03 9.31 -12.85
C LYS A 100 -8.56 8.79 -11.50
N PHE A 101 -7.69 8.18 -10.69
CA PHE A 101 -8.03 7.65 -9.37
C PHE A 101 -7.85 8.68 -8.23
N LEU A 102 -7.43 9.91 -8.53
CA LEU A 102 -7.35 10.97 -7.53
C LEU A 102 -8.72 11.20 -6.88
N PRO A 103 -8.79 11.44 -5.57
CA PRO A 103 -10.02 11.87 -4.92
C PRO A 103 -10.64 13.06 -5.63
N GLN A 104 -11.93 12.92 -5.99
CA GLN A 104 -12.70 13.95 -6.67
C GLN A 104 -13.59 14.67 -5.66
N THR A 105 -13.87 15.94 -5.92
CA THR A 105 -14.81 16.72 -5.13
C THR A 105 -16.02 17.09 -5.99
N LEU A 106 -17.22 16.98 -5.41
CA LEU A 106 -18.46 17.41 -6.06
C LEU A 106 -18.63 18.94 -6.03
N ARG A 107 -17.75 19.66 -5.34
CA ARG A 107 -17.83 21.12 -5.13
C ARG A 107 -16.95 21.85 -6.16
N PRO A 108 -17.50 22.48 -7.21
CA PRO A 108 -16.68 23.15 -8.22
C PRO A 108 -15.81 24.28 -7.64
N SER A 109 -16.30 24.94 -6.59
CA SER A 109 -15.58 25.99 -5.87
C SER A 109 -14.28 25.50 -5.22
N VAL A 110 -14.21 24.23 -4.80
CA VAL A 110 -12.98 23.64 -4.26
C VAL A 110 -11.93 23.52 -5.36
N VAL A 111 -12.32 23.06 -6.55
CA VAL A 111 -11.39 22.93 -7.69
C VAL A 111 -10.88 24.30 -8.15
N GLU A 112 -11.75 25.31 -8.15
CA GLU A 112 -11.37 26.69 -8.50
C GLU A 112 -10.33 27.27 -7.53
N LEU A 113 -10.60 27.13 -6.23
CA LEU A 113 -9.79 27.69 -5.14
C LEU A 113 -8.47 26.94 -4.93
N HIS A 114 -8.53 25.61 -4.86
CA HIS A 114 -7.39 24.76 -4.47
C HIS A 114 -6.65 24.13 -5.65
N LYS A 115 -7.19 24.23 -6.87
CA LYS A 115 -6.71 23.52 -8.08
C LYS A 115 -6.80 21.99 -7.94
N PRO A 116 -6.72 21.23 -9.04
CA PRO A 116 -6.64 19.77 -8.98
C PRO A 116 -5.47 19.30 -8.12
N SER A 117 -5.63 18.17 -7.42
CA SER A 117 -4.57 17.52 -6.66
C SER A 117 -3.36 17.20 -7.55
N THR A 118 -2.20 17.24 -6.93
CA THR A 118 -0.92 16.93 -7.58
C THR A 118 -0.88 15.46 -8.01
N GLN A 119 -0.02 15.12 -9.00
CA GLN A 119 0.08 13.73 -9.42
C GLN A 119 0.69 12.91 -8.28
N PRO A 120 0.01 11.84 -7.82
CA PRO A 120 0.53 11.02 -6.75
C PRO A 120 1.80 10.29 -7.17
N GLN A 121 2.81 10.31 -6.29
CA GLN A 121 4.11 9.69 -6.53
C GLN A 121 4.82 9.40 -5.21
N HIS A 122 4.65 8.16 -4.74
CA HIS A 122 5.38 7.62 -3.60
C HIS A 122 6.85 7.43 -3.95
N ASP A 123 7.74 7.56 -2.97
CA ASP A 123 9.16 7.32 -3.19
C ASP A 123 9.48 5.84 -3.44
N VAL A 124 8.77 4.95 -2.74
CA VAL A 124 8.87 3.50 -2.91
C VAL A 124 7.47 2.90 -2.90
N CYS A 125 7.21 1.97 -3.81
CA CYS A 125 5.96 1.23 -3.91
C CYS A 125 6.26 -0.26 -4.05
N TYR A 126 5.60 -1.09 -3.26
CA TYR A 126 5.65 -2.55 -3.33
C TYR A 126 4.31 -3.08 -3.83
N GLY A 127 4.39 -4.05 -4.74
CA GLY A 127 3.23 -4.68 -5.35
C GLY A 127 3.62 -5.99 -6.02
N TYR A 128 2.73 -6.49 -6.85
CA TYR A 128 2.99 -7.68 -7.65
C TYR A 128 3.69 -7.32 -8.96
N ILE A 129 4.65 -8.14 -9.35
CA ILE A 129 5.39 -7.98 -10.60
C ILE A 129 4.44 -8.16 -11.80
N VAL A 130 4.56 -7.27 -12.79
CA VAL A 130 3.84 -7.38 -14.07
C VAL A 130 4.52 -8.43 -14.98
N ARG A 131 3.76 -9.13 -15.83
CA ARG A 131 4.24 -10.17 -16.77
C ARG A 131 5.42 -9.75 -17.60
N GLU A 132 5.43 -8.53 -18.12
CA GLU A 132 6.55 -8.04 -18.92
C GLU A 132 7.85 -8.03 -18.10
N SER A 133 7.80 -7.51 -16.87
CA SER A 133 8.94 -7.48 -15.95
C SER A 133 9.34 -8.89 -15.51
N ALA A 134 8.37 -9.75 -15.16
CA ALA A 134 8.63 -11.12 -14.76
C ALA A 134 9.31 -11.93 -15.88
N ARG A 135 8.84 -11.80 -17.13
CA ARG A 135 9.44 -12.44 -18.31
C ARG A 135 10.85 -11.95 -18.57
N LYS A 136 11.09 -10.64 -18.48
CA LYS A 136 12.45 -10.06 -18.64
C LYS A 136 13.41 -10.54 -17.56
N ALA A 137 12.93 -10.65 -16.33
CA ALA A 137 13.69 -11.11 -15.17
C ALA A 137 13.88 -12.64 -15.13
N GLY A 138 13.05 -13.42 -15.83
CA GLY A 138 13.06 -14.87 -15.75
C GLY A 138 12.54 -15.41 -14.40
N VAL A 139 11.62 -14.69 -13.77
CA VAL A 139 10.99 -15.05 -12.48
C VAL A 139 9.52 -15.44 -12.66
N GLN A 140 8.90 -15.93 -11.59
CA GLN A 140 7.50 -16.30 -11.62
C GLN A 140 6.59 -15.08 -11.84
N MET A 141 5.57 -15.24 -12.70
CA MET A 141 4.50 -14.25 -12.86
C MET A 141 3.54 -14.31 -11.68
N ALA A 142 3.05 -13.15 -11.22
CA ALA A 142 2.07 -13.07 -10.14
C ALA A 142 0.70 -13.60 -10.57
N PHE A 143 0.32 -13.32 -11.81
CA PHE A 143 -0.98 -13.65 -12.37
C PHE A 143 -0.83 -14.46 -13.66
N ASP A 144 -1.87 -15.20 -14.03
CA ASP A 144 -1.94 -15.81 -15.37
C ASP A 144 -2.29 -14.74 -16.43
N GLU A 145 -2.21 -15.11 -17.71
CA GLU A 145 -2.41 -14.16 -18.80
C GLU A 145 -3.82 -13.54 -18.80
N GLU A 146 -4.85 -14.34 -18.50
CA GLU A 146 -6.23 -13.84 -18.45
C GLU A 146 -6.44 -12.85 -17.31
N ALA A 147 -5.86 -13.12 -16.15
CA ALA A 147 -5.94 -12.23 -15.00
C ALA A 147 -5.16 -10.93 -15.23
N GLU A 148 -3.99 -11.00 -15.85
CA GLU A 148 -3.26 -9.79 -16.21
C GLU A 148 -3.96 -8.95 -17.26
N ASP A 149 -4.54 -9.55 -18.30
CA ASP A 149 -5.26 -8.78 -19.31
C ASP A 149 -6.43 -7.97 -18.69
N LYS A 150 -7.02 -8.48 -17.60
CA LYS A 150 -8.04 -7.77 -16.81
C LYS A 150 -7.45 -6.67 -15.93
N LEU A 151 -6.27 -6.89 -15.33
CA LEU A 151 -5.56 -5.88 -14.52
C LEU A 151 -4.98 -4.75 -15.39
N ASP A 152 -4.54 -5.07 -16.62
CA ASP A 152 -3.98 -4.16 -17.61
C ASP A 152 -5.02 -3.22 -18.22
N PHE A 153 -6.31 -3.50 -18.04
CA PHE A 153 -7.38 -2.60 -18.46
C PHE A 153 -7.36 -1.29 -17.65
N GLU A 154 -6.99 -1.36 -16.36
CA GLU A 154 -7.03 -0.25 -15.42
C GLU A 154 -5.80 -0.16 -14.52
N PRO A 155 -4.58 -0.06 -15.09
CA PRO A 155 -3.39 -0.01 -14.28
C PRO A 155 -3.40 1.27 -13.43
N LEU A 156 -3.06 1.13 -12.15
CA LEU A 156 -2.69 2.28 -11.32
C LEU A 156 -1.34 2.85 -11.73
N THR A 157 -0.45 1.97 -12.19
CA THR A 157 0.89 2.27 -12.71
C THR A 157 1.32 1.13 -13.64
N GLY A 158 2.19 1.40 -14.61
CA GLY A 158 2.70 0.38 -15.54
C GLY A 158 3.80 -0.52 -14.97
N HIS A 159 4.13 -0.37 -13.68
CA HIS A 159 5.28 -1.05 -13.07
C HIS A 159 4.90 -2.22 -12.16
N LEU A 160 3.74 -2.15 -11.51
CA LEU A 160 3.30 -3.09 -10.47
C LEU A 160 1.78 -3.22 -10.50
N HIS A 161 1.28 -4.43 -10.23
CA HIS A 161 -0.13 -4.66 -9.93
C HIS A 161 -0.40 -4.61 -8.42
N LEU A 162 -1.59 -4.16 -8.04
CA LEU A 162 -2.11 -4.14 -6.66
C LEU A 162 -1.06 -3.71 -5.61
N PRO A 163 -0.61 -2.45 -5.62
CA PRO A 163 0.27 -1.95 -4.56
C PRO A 163 -0.31 -2.21 -3.17
N PHE A 164 0.44 -2.93 -2.34
CA PHE A 164 0.01 -3.30 -0.98
C PHE A 164 0.78 -2.54 0.10
N LEU A 165 1.91 -1.93 -0.25
CA LEU A 165 2.71 -1.13 0.68
C LEU A 165 3.45 -0.01 -0.06
N THR A 166 3.35 1.21 0.44
CA THR A 166 4.12 2.34 -0.09
C THR A 166 4.92 3.04 0.98
N MET A 167 5.92 3.82 0.57
CA MET A 167 6.76 4.58 1.48
C MET A 167 6.93 6.01 0.97
N GLN A 168 6.76 6.96 1.88
CA GLN A 168 7.18 8.34 1.68
C GLN A 168 8.38 8.64 2.57
N TRP A 169 9.42 9.15 1.94
CA TRP A 169 10.68 9.50 2.58
C TRP A 169 10.81 11.01 2.68
N LYS A 170 11.40 11.41 3.79
CA LYS A 170 12.08 12.69 4.00
C LYS A 170 13.41 12.39 4.67
N CYS A 171 14.25 13.39 4.79
CA CYS A 171 15.47 13.28 5.58
C CYS A 171 15.55 14.41 6.61
N PRO A 172 16.32 14.24 7.70
CA PRO A 172 16.35 15.21 8.79
C PRO A 172 16.98 16.55 8.38
N THR A 173 17.81 16.51 7.33
CA THR A 173 18.49 17.67 6.75
C THR A 173 17.71 18.32 5.61
N GLY A 174 16.53 17.76 5.26
CA GLY A 174 15.68 18.28 4.19
C GLY A 174 14.92 19.53 4.61
N ALA A 175 14.44 20.30 3.63
CA ALA A 175 13.52 21.42 3.88
C ALA A 175 12.10 20.94 4.25
N GLU A 176 11.75 19.74 3.83
CA GLU A 176 10.48 19.06 4.09
C GLU A 176 10.67 18.04 5.21
N ASN A 177 9.64 17.79 6.01
CA ASN A 177 9.71 16.94 7.21
C ASN A 177 8.60 15.88 7.24
N SER A 178 8.54 15.08 8.31
CA SER A 178 7.52 14.01 8.49
C SER A 178 6.07 14.50 8.31
N TYR A 179 5.75 15.76 8.59
CA TYR A 179 4.45 16.35 8.29
C TYR A 179 4.14 16.33 6.79
N ASP A 180 5.08 16.81 5.98
CA ASP A 180 4.97 16.88 4.53
C ASP A 180 4.86 15.49 3.91
N ALA A 181 5.63 14.56 4.44
CA ALA A 181 5.58 13.15 4.05
C ALA A 181 4.21 12.52 4.31
N ARG A 182 3.57 12.86 5.44
CA ARG A 182 2.21 12.39 5.75
C ARG A 182 1.18 12.97 4.79
N LEU A 183 1.28 14.26 4.45
CA LEU A 183 0.35 14.87 3.48
C LEU A 183 0.46 14.22 2.11
N GLN A 184 1.69 14.01 1.60
CA GLN A 184 1.93 13.28 0.35
C GLN A 184 1.40 11.85 0.45
N GLY A 185 1.77 11.11 1.49
CA GLY A 185 1.31 9.74 1.71
C GLY A 185 -0.21 9.63 1.83
N GLY A 186 -0.90 10.64 2.36
CA GLY A 186 -2.36 10.66 2.46
C GLY A 186 -3.05 10.83 1.11
N CYS A 187 -2.56 11.75 0.26
CA CYS A 187 -3.07 11.92 -1.10
C CYS A 187 -2.83 10.65 -1.94
N ASP A 188 -1.61 10.14 -1.87
CA ASP A 188 -1.21 9.00 -2.67
C ASP A 188 -1.91 7.71 -2.20
N GLY A 189 -2.06 7.53 -0.88
CA GLY A 189 -2.83 6.43 -0.30
C GLY A 189 -4.31 6.47 -0.67
N ALA A 190 -4.94 7.65 -0.63
CA ALA A 190 -6.33 7.83 -1.09
C ALA A 190 -6.52 7.46 -2.57
N THR A 191 -5.52 7.74 -3.41
CA THR A 191 -5.52 7.35 -4.83
C THR A 191 -5.48 5.83 -4.98
N ILE A 192 -4.65 5.14 -4.21
CA ILE A 192 -4.57 3.67 -4.22
C ILE A 192 -5.90 3.06 -3.76
N VAL A 193 -6.48 3.57 -2.68
CA VAL A 193 -7.77 3.09 -2.15
C VAL A 193 -8.89 3.23 -3.19
N ASN A 194 -8.92 4.34 -3.95
CA ASN A 194 -9.89 4.52 -5.04
C ASN A 194 -9.67 3.51 -6.17
N HIS A 195 -8.42 3.34 -6.62
CA HIS A 195 -8.10 2.35 -7.64
C HIS A 195 -8.53 0.95 -7.23
N LEU A 196 -8.21 0.51 -6.01
CA LEU A 196 -8.62 -0.80 -5.52
C LEU A 196 -10.13 -0.95 -5.51
N PHE A 197 -10.87 0.07 -5.04
CA PHE A 197 -12.32 0.02 -5.04
C PHE A 197 -12.90 -0.10 -6.45
N GLU A 198 -12.47 0.74 -7.39
CA GLU A 198 -12.92 0.69 -8.79
C GLU A 198 -12.59 -0.66 -9.43
N LEU A 199 -11.41 -1.21 -9.14
CA LEU A 199 -11.00 -2.52 -9.64
C LEU A 199 -11.97 -3.61 -9.15
N TYR A 200 -12.31 -3.64 -7.87
CA TYR A 200 -13.26 -4.61 -7.32
C TYR A 200 -14.69 -4.41 -7.86
N GLU A 201 -15.16 -3.16 -7.99
CA GLU A 201 -16.49 -2.90 -8.58
C GLU A 201 -16.60 -3.38 -10.01
N ARG A 202 -15.56 -3.13 -10.82
CA ARG A 202 -15.52 -3.60 -12.21
C ARG A 202 -15.39 -5.10 -12.33
N ALA A 203 -14.79 -5.74 -11.33
CA ALA A 203 -14.84 -7.19 -11.15
C ALA A 203 -16.21 -7.70 -10.65
N GLY A 204 -17.25 -6.86 -10.62
CA GLY A 204 -18.59 -7.22 -10.18
C GLY A 204 -18.69 -7.55 -8.69
N ALA A 205 -17.67 -7.19 -7.90
CA ALA A 205 -17.62 -7.39 -6.47
C ALA A 205 -18.13 -6.15 -5.75
N SER A 206 -18.75 -6.33 -4.58
CA SER A 206 -18.95 -5.23 -3.63
C SER A 206 -17.67 -5.06 -2.82
N PRO A 207 -16.89 -3.98 -2.99
CA PRO A 207 -15.61 -3.84 -2.32
C PRO A 207 -15.80 -3.69 -0.80
N THR A 208 -14.96 -4.38 -0.03
CA THR A 208 -14.91 -4.28 1.44
C THR A 208 -13.74 -3.43 1.90
N LEU A 209 -13.77 -2.88 3.12
CA LEU A 209 -12.65 -2.06 3.60
C LEU A 209 -11.34 -2.85 3.62
N LEU A 210 -11.38 -4.14 3.93
CA LEU A 210 -10.19 -5.00 3.94
C LEU A 210 -9.59 -5.22 2.54
N GLN A 211 -10.43 -5.21 1.51
CA GLN A 211 -9.98 -5.38 0.12
C GLN A 211 -9.40 -4.10 -0.46
N THR A 212 -9.89 -2.94 0.00
CA THR A 212 -9.53 -1.64 -0.58
C THR A 212 -8.65 -0.79 0.33
N CYS A 213 -8.36 -1.21 1.56
CA CYS A 213 -7.43 -0.48 2.41
C CYS A 213 -6.00 -0.59 1.87
N HIS A 214 -5.20 0.42 2.17
CA HIS A 214 -3.80 0.47 1.77
C HIS A 214 -2.90 0.73 2.97
N LEU A 215 -1.71 0.15 3.00
CA LEU A 215 -0.71 0.42 4.04
C LEU A 215 0.39 1.32 3.48
N SER A 216 0.77 2.34 4.24
CA SER A 216 1.95 3.14 3.90
C SER A 216 2.88 3.32 5.09
N ILE A 217 4.12 3.66 4.77
CA ILE A 217 5.15 4.03 5.72
C ILE A 217 5.52 5.49 5.45
N VAL A 218 5.62 6.26 6.52
CA VAL A 218 6.23 7.58 6.49
C VAL A 218 7.50 7.54 7.31
N THR A 219 8.59 8.09 6.78
CA THR A 219 9.84 8.20 7.51
C THR A 219 10.58 9.49 7.15
N ASP A 220 11.25 10.08 8.14
CA ASP A 220 12.16 11.21 7.98
C ASP A 220 13.63 10.81 8.12
N GLY A 221 13.96 9.51 8.09
CA GLY A 221 15.32 9.01 8.29
C GLY A 221 15.75 8.89 9.75
N GLU A 222 14.97 9.43 10.69
CA GLU A 222 15.15 9.20 12.14
C GLU A 222 14.02 8.34 12.73
N GLN A 223 12.80 8.55 12.27
CA GLN A 223 11.61 7.88 12.72
C GLN A 223 10.87 7.22 11.57
N LEU A 224 10.11 6.18 11.90
CA LEU A 224 9.25 5.46 10.98
C LEU A 224 7.85 5.35 11.56
N GLN A 225 6.82 5.58 10.74
CA GLN A 225 5.41 5.50 11.11
C GLN A 225 4.66 4.64 10.10
N PHE A 226 3.92 3.66 10.56
CA PHE A 226 2.98 2.91 9.72
C PHE A 226 1.64 3.60 9.71
N HIS A 227 1.00 3.60 8.55
CA HIS A 227 -0.33 4.14 8.35
C HIS A 227 -1.20 3.18 7.58
N ILE A 228 -2.50 3.22 7.86
CA ILE A 228 -3.53 2.58 7.06
C ILE A 228 -4.42 3.65 6.44
N HIS A 229 -4.78 3.42 5.18
CA HIS A 229 -5.65 4.27 4.40
C HIS A 229 -6.92 3.51 4.10
N TRP A 230 -8.06 4.17 4.22
CA TRP A 230 -9.34 3.63 3.78
C TRP A 230 -10.25 4.77 3.35
N ARG A 231 -11.39 4.41 2.77
CA ARG A 231 -12.43 5.37 2.40
C ARG A 231 -13.77 4.94 2.96
N GLU A 232 -14.61 5.91 3.27
CA GLU A 232 -15.99 5.72 3.70
C GLU A 232 -16.91 6.61 2.89
N SER A 233 -18.17 6.21 2.83
CA SER A 233 -19.22 7.04 2.28
C SER A 233 -19.97 7.71 3.42
N GLU A 234 -19.88 9.04 3.47
CA GLU A 234 -20.54 9.85 4.49
C GLU A 234 -21.70 10.64 3.88
N ARG A 235 -22.75 10.83 4.67
CA ARG A 235 -23.86 11.70 4.27
C ARG A 235 -23.68 13.08 4.89
N THR A 236 -23.60 14.10 4.06
CA THR A 236 -23.50 15.50 4.49
C THR A 236 -24.80 15.95 5.17
N LYS A 237 -24.76 17.12 5.81
CA LYS A 237 -25.96 17.78 6.37
C LYS A 237 -27.02 18.10 5.29
N SER A 238 -26.61 18.31 4.04
CA SER A 238 -27.52 18.50 2.89
C SER A 238 -28.12 17.19 2.39
N GLY A 239 -27.69 16.03 2.90
CA GLY A 239 -28.14 14.72 2.47
C GLY A 239 -27.39 14.15 1.27
N GLU A 240 -26.37 14.87 0.78
CA GLU A 240 -25.49 14.41 -0.30
C GLU A 240 -24.51 13.36 0.23
N GLU A 241 -24.22 12.36 -0.59
CA GLU A 241 -23.24 11.34 -0.28
C GLU A 241 -21.87 11.82 -0.77
N VAL A 242 -20.88 11.83 0.13
CA VAL A 242 -19.50 12.22 -0.15
C VAL A 242 -18.56 11.10 0.24
N LEU A 243 -17.54 10.89 -0.57
CA LEU A 243 -16.47 9.96 -0.24
C LEU A 243 -15.42 10.68 0.62
N VAL A 244 -15.15 10.12 1.79
CA VAL A 244 -14.14 10.64 2.71
C VAL A 244 -13.01 9.63 2.80
N HIS A 245 -11.77 10.10 2.69
CA HIS A 245 -10.57 9.27 2.78
C HIS A 245 -9.90 9.53 4.12
N HIS A 246 -9.49 8.48 4.81
CA HIS A 246 -8.84 8.57 6.11
C HIS A 246 -7.46 7.96 6.04
N MET A 247 -6.52 8.55 6.78
CA MET A 247 -5.20 8.00 7.06
C MET A 247 -4.96 8.00 8.56
N GLU A 248 -4.76 6.83 9.15
CA GLU A 248 -4.47 6.69 10.58
C GLU A 248 -3.17 5.94 10.86
N THR A 249 -2.50 6.33 11.94
CA THR A 249 -1.29 5.65 12.40
C THR A 249 -1.63 4.27 12.95
N VAL A 250 -0.88 3.26 12.49
CA VAL A 250 -0.96 1.89 12.95
C VAL A 250 0.08 1.65 14.04
N GLY A 251 -0.33 1.02 15.14
CA GLY A 251 0.57 0.67 16.24
C GLY A 251 0.70 1.79 17.28
N ARG A 252 1.87 1.88 17.92
CA ARG A 252 2.08 2.78 19.07
C ARG A 252 2.55 4.20 18.69
N GLY A 253 2.64 4.52 17.39
CA GLY A 253 3.17 5.79 16.91
C GLY A 253 4.44 5.62 16.09
N ALA A 254 5.42 6.47 16.35
CA ALA A 254 6.73 6.44 15.69
C ALA A 254 7.65 5.37 16.27
N TYR A 255 8.45 4.76 15.40
CA TYR A 255 9.53 3.84 15.71
C TYR A 255 10.86 4.52 15.41
N SER A 256 11.78 4.55 16.37
CA SER A 256 13.11 5.14 16.20
C SER A 256 13.99 4.23 15.35
N LEU A 257 14.52 4.76 14.24
CA LEU A 257 15.49 4.07 13.39
C LEU A 257 16.86 3.90 14.08
N SER A 258 17.07 4.51 15.25
CA SER A 258 18.27 4.37 16.07
C SER A 258 18.12 3.36 17.22
N ASP A 259 16.93 2.83 17.42
CA ASP A 259 16.63 1.84 18.47
C ASP A 259 16.36 0.46 17.84
N GLU A 260 17.15 -0.53 18.23
CA GLU A 260 17.04 -1.89 17.72
C GLU A 260 15.68 -2.52 18.07
N VAL A 261 15.17 -2.30 19.28
CA VAL A 261 13.88 -2.85 19.73
C VAL A 261 12.75 -2.24 18.93
N ASP A 262 12.81 -0.93 18.68
CA ASP A 262 11.85 -0.25 17.81
C ASP A 262 11.88 -0.83 16.40
N MET A 263 13.06 -1.11 15.85
CA MET A 263 13.19 -1.68 14.51
C MET A 263 12.73 -3.14 14.43
N GLU A 264 12.90 -3.91 15.49
CA GLU A 264 12.34 -5.26 15.59
C GLU A 264 10.81 -5.22 15.60
N GLU A 265 10.22 -4.31 16.37
CA GLU A 265 8.77 -4.10 16.44
C GLU A 265 8.19 -3.55 15.13
N ALA A 266 8.84 -2.54 14.53
CA ALA A 266 8.43 -1.92 13.27
C ALA A 266 8.36 -2.93 12.12
N ARG A 267 9.20 -3.97 12.16
CA ARG A 267 9.19 -5.02 11.15
C ARG A 267 8.19 -6.14 11.43
N LYS A 268 7.37 -6.06 12.50
CA LYS A 268 6.26 -6.99 12.65
C LYS A 268 5.24 -6.74 11.54
N PRO A 269 4.69 -5.51 11.34
CA PRO A 269 3.76 -5.18 10.25
C PRO A 269 4.13 -5.66 8.84
N THR A 270 5.41 -5.58 8.44
CA THR A 270 5.81 -5.85 7.05
C THR A 270 5.70 -7.32 6.63
N VAL A 271 5.71 -8.25 7.58
CA VAL A 271 5.70 -9.70 7.29
C VAL A 271 4.28 -10.28 7.22
N PRO A 272 3.32 -9.96 8.10
CA PRO A 272 1.94 -10.39 7.95
C PRO A 272 1.25 -9.79 6.74
N VAL A 273 1.70 -8.63 6.24
CA VAL A 273 1.29 -8.15 4.93
C VAL A 273 1.58 -9.22 3.89
N LEU A 274 2.78 -9.81 3.90
CA LEU A 274 3.18 -10.93 3.04
C LEU A 274 2.37 -12.21 3.29
N ASP A 275 2.15 -12.59 4.54
CA ASP A 275 1.35 -13.78 4.86
C ASP A 275 -0.15 -13.61 4.54
N SER A 276 -0.61 -12.35 4.45
CA SER A 276 -1.97 -11.99 4.03
C SER A 276 -2.09 -11.77 2.53
N LEU A 277 -0.98 -11.72 1.80
CA LEU A 277 -1.02 -11.76 0.35
C LEU A 277 -1.60 -13.13 -0.05
N PRO A 278 -2.53 -13.19 -1.02
CA PRO A 278 -3.05 -14.46 -1.52
C PRO A 278 -1.91 -15.38 -1.95
N SER A 279 -1.56 -16.32 -1.09
CA SER A 279 -0.58 -17.35 -1.38
C SER A 279 -1.26 -18.43 -2.21
N ASN A 280 -1.39 -18.20 -3.52
CA ASN A 280 -1.72 -19.23 -4.50
C ASN A 280 -1.06 -18.93 -5.83
N THR A 281 -0.16 -19.81 -6.25
CA THR A 281 0.12 -20.06 -7.66
C THR A 281 -1.22 -20.37 -8.34
N ILE A 282 -1.64 -19.51 -9.27
CA ILE A 282 -2.83 -19.70 -10.10
C ILE A 282 -2.52 -20.86 -11.06
N SER A 283 -2.77 -22.09 -10.63
CA SER A 283 -2.75 -23.26 -11.50
C SER A 283 -4.17 -23.55 -11.97
N SER A 284 -4.54 -23.02 -13.13
CA SER A 284 -5.73 -23.43 -13.87
C SER A 284 -5.52 -24.83 -14.48
N ARG A 285 -5.56 -25.88 -13.65
CA ARG A 285 -5.75 -27.26 -14.13
C ARG A 285 -6.27 -28.18 -13.04
N GLY A 286 -7.47 -28.71 -13.25
CA GLY A 286 -8.10 -29.68 -12.37
C GLY A 286 -7.41 -31.06 -12.44
N ALA A 287 -7.28 -31.69 -11.28
CA ALA A 287 -7.27 -33.15 -11.11
C ALA A 287 -7.55 -33.54 -9.64
N SER A 288 -8.78 -33.98 -9.39
CA SER A 288 -9.26 -35.05 -8.47
C SER A 288 -8.54 -35.40 -7.15
N ARG A 289 -9.33 -35.32 -6.05
CA ARG A 289 -9.43 -36.14 -4.81
C ARG A 289 -8.20 -36.19 -3.86
N VAL A 290 -8.26 -35.85 -2.56
CA VAL A 290 -8.99 -36.46 -1.39
C VAL A 290 -8.85 -35.47 -0.17
N PRO A 291 -9.69 -35.51 0.88
CA PRO A 291 -9.88 -34.39 1.81
C PRO A 291 -9.04 -34.49 3.10
N ASN A 292 -8.71 -33.34 3.70
CA ASN A 292 -8.79 -33.23 5.17
C ASN A 292 -8.87 -31.79 5.71
N ALA A 293 -9.44 -31.74 6.91
CA ALA A 293 -10.03 -30.63 7.64
C ALA A 293 -9.16 -29.37 7.84
N GLY A 294 -9.81 -28.21 7.70
CA GLY A 294 -9.23 -26.90 8.06
C GLY A 294 -9.92 -25.71 7.39
N ALA A 295 -11.22 -25.79 7.10
CA ALA A 295 -11.95 -24.77 6.36
C ALA A 295 -12.70 -23.84 7.32
N ARG A 296 -12.16 -22.65 7.55
CA ARG A 296 -12.96 -21.46 7.95
C ARG A 296 -12.32 -20.08 7.70
N GLN A 297 -11.14 -20.01 7.09
CA GLN A 297 -10.54 -18.72 6.65
C GLN A 297 -10.41 -18.58 5.12
N ARG A 298 -10.85 -19.58 4.33
CA ARG A 298 -10.59 -19.69 2.87
C ARG A 298 -11.66 -19.07 1.96
N GLN A 299 -12.59 -18.28 2.50
CA GLN A 299 -13.81 -17.89 1.79
C GLN A 299 -13.86 -16.41 1.36
N ARG A 300 -12.77 -15.64 1.52
CA ARG A 300 -12.75 -14.19 1.22
C ARG A 300 -11.96 -13.81 -0.05
N ASP A 301 -11.05 -14.65 -0.51
CA ASP A 301 -10.25 -14.38 -1.72
C ASP A 301 -10.88 -14.95 -3.01
N MET A 302 -12.00 -15.66 -2.89
CA MET A 302 -12.69 -16.29 -4.02
C MET A 302 -13.43 -15.30 -4.94
N VAL A 303 -13.60 -14.03 -4.54
CA VAL A 303 -14.41 -13.08 -5.33
C VAL A 303 -13.62 -12.51 -6.52
N LEU A 304 -12.33 -12.21 -6.35
CA LEU A 304 -11.48 -11.85 -7.50
C LEU A 304 -11.28 -13.08 -8.41
N ILE A 305 -11.06 -14.26 -7.82
CA ILE A 305 -10.81 -15.52 -8.55
C ILE A 305 -12.06 -16.02 -9.30
N GLY A 306 -13.27 -15.80 -8.76
CA GLY A 306 -14.52 -16.16 -9.42
C GLY A 306 -14.81 -15.32 -10.66
N PHE A 307 -14.42 -14.05 -10.67
CA PHE A 307 -14.54 -13.17 -11.84
C PHE A 307 -13.44 -13.42 -12.89
N LEU A 308 -12.24 -13.79 -12.43
CA LEU A 308 -11.15 -14.21 -13.31
C LEU A 308 -11.46 -15.49 -14.10
N SER A 309 -12.47 -16.27 -13.71
CA SER A 309 -12.81 -17.56 -14.33
C SER A 309 -14.24 -17.66 -14.89
N SER A 310 -15.07 -16.61 -14.85
CA SER A 310 -16.50 -16.70 -15.22
C SER A 310 -17.00 -15.81 -16.36
N THR A 311 -16.15 -15.04 -17.04
CA THR A 311 -16.55 -14.25 -18.22
C THR A 311 -16.53 -15.04 -19.54
N THR A 312 -17.16 -16.23 -19.54
CA THR A 312 -17.60 -16.91 -20.78
C THR A 312 -19.06 -17.38 -20.64
N ALA A 313 -20.00 -16.44 -20.59
CA ALA A 313 -21.37 -16.68 -21.04
C ALA A 313 -22.10 -15.35 -21.28
N SER A 314 -22.82 -15.28 -22.40
CA SER A 314 -23.74 -14.21 -22.84
C SER A 314 -23.13 -12.92 -23.43
N SER A 315 -22.68 -13.00 -24.68
CA SER A 315 -23.42 -12.42 -25.83
C SER A 315 -23.12 -13.20 -27.10
#